data_AF-A0A4Q8ARY4-F1
#
_entry.id   AF-A0A4Q8ARY4-F1
#
_cell.length_a   1.000
_cell.length_b   1.000
_cell.length_c   1.000
_cell.angle_alpha   90.00
_cell.angle_beta   90.00
_cell.angle_gamma   90.00
#
_symmetry.space_group_name_H-M   'P 1'
#
loop_
_entity.id
_entity.type
_entity.pdbx_description
1 polymer ?
#
loop_
_entity_poly.entity_id
_entity_poly.type
_entity_poly.pdbx_seq_one_letter_code
_entity_poly.pdbx_strand_id
1 'polypeptide(L)'
;MSEPLVIVDSSACSHVVACSVCHGSWVFLSKTTADEEAQAHRLIERLAALPMCSEVGCKGNAVTRGVCRPHYDARRYQERKAPRG
;
A
#
# COMPACT_ATOMS: atom_id res chain seq x y z
N MET A 1 -8.81 -21.19 13.54
CA MET A 1 -8.77 -19.83 12.99
C MET A 1 -8.60 -19.98 11.50
N SER A 2 -9.71 -19.91 10.77
CA SER A 2 -9.79 -20.29 9.37
C SER A 2 -9.48 -19.08 8.51
N GLU A 3 -8.48 -19.18 7.64
CA GLU A 3 -8.17 -18.17 6.62
C GLU A 3 -9.37 -17.96 5.69
N PRO A 4 -9.73 -16.71 5.33
CA PRO A 4 -10.74 -16.49 4.30
C PRO A 4 -10.13 -16.81 2.92
N LEU A 5 -10.51 -17.98 2.38
CA LEU A 5 -10.28 -18.33 0.98
C LEU A 5 -11.06 -17.36 0.09
N VAL A 6 -10.34 -16.45 -0.58
CA VAL A 6 -10.90 -15.58 -1.62
C VAL A 6 -11.15 -16.43 -2.87
N ILE A 7 -12.37 -16.91 -3.06
CA ILE A 7 -12.79 -17.58 -4.29
C ILE A 7 -13.23 -16.51 -5.29
N VAL A 8 -12.42 -16.25 -6.32
CA VAL A 8 -12.81 -15.43 -7.47
C VAL A 8 -13.31 -16.36 -8.55
N ASP A 9 -14.63 -16.59 -8.57
CA ASP A 9 -15.27 -17.37 -9.64
C ASP A 9 -15.28 -16.55 -10.94
N SER A 10 -14.42 -16.94 -11.88
CA SER A 10 -14.28 -16.27 -13.18
C SER A 10 -15.34 -16.72 -14.20
N SER A 11 -16.32 -17.53 -13.78
CA SER A 11 -17.32 -18.17 -14.63
C SER A 11 -18.64 -17.40 -14.72
N ALA A 12 -18.86 -16.38 -13.88
CA ALA A 12 -20.03 -15.52 -13.98
C ALA A 12 -19.78 -14.34 -14.94
N CYS A 13 -19.98 -14.57 -16.23
CA CYS A 13 -20.21 -13.51 -17.20
C CYS A 13 -21.52 -12.77 -16.89
N SER A 14 -21.53 -11.84 -15.92
CA SER A 14 -22.43 -10.66 -15.82
C SER A 14 -22.16 -9.86 -14.54
N HIS A 15 -21.20 -8.92 -14.63
CA HIS A 15 -21.19 -7.60 -13.98
C HIS A 15 -21.67 -7.42 -12.53
N VAL A 16 -21.23 -8.26 -11.58
CA VAL A 16 -21.30 -7.90 -10.15
C VAL A 16 -19.99 -8.28 -9.47
N VAL A 17 -19.11 -7.29 -9.27
CA VAL A 17 -17.95 -7.45 -8.38
C VAL A 17 -18.37 -6.94 -7.01
N ALA A 18 -18.61 -7.86 -6.08
CA ALA A 18 -18.83 -7.51 -4.68
C ALA A 18 -17.48 -7.09 -4.07
N CYS A 19 -17.26 -5.78 -3.90
CA CYS A 19 -16.15 -5.28 -3.11
C CYS A 19 -16.50 -5.49 -1.62
N SER A 20 -16.12 -6.65 -1.06
CA SER A 20 -16.32 -6.98 0.36
C SER A 20 -15.60 -6.04 1.33
N VAL A 21 -14.72 -5.18 0.81
CA VAL A 21 -13.96 -4.17 1.57
C VAL A 21 -14.84 -2.97 1.95
N CYS A 22 -15.90 -2.68 1.19
CA CYS A 22 -16.83 -1.58 1.45
C CYS A 22 -18.13 -2.15 2.01
N HIS A 23 -18.33 -2.05 3.33
CA HIS A 23 -19.50 -2.55 4.06
C HIS A 23 -20.82 -1.81 3.70
N GLY A 24 -21.29 -1.85 2.44
CA GLY A 24 -22.69 -1.57 2.09
C GLY A 24 -22.99 -0.39 1.15
N SER A 25 -22.29 -0.22 0.03
CA SER A 25 -22.80 0.63 -1.06
C SER A 25 -22.64 -0.05 -2.42
N TRP A 26 -23.77 -0.37 -3.05
CA TRP A 26 -23.84 -1.04 -4.35
C TRP A 26 -23.64 0.00 -5.45
N VAL A 27 -22.49 -0.01 -6.12
CA VAL A 27 -22.25 0.88 -7.27
C VAL A 27 -22.12 0.02 -8.52
N PHE A 28 -22.89 0.35 -9.57
CA PHE A 28 -22.75 -0.24 -10.89
C PHE A 28 -21.50 0.32 -11.57
N LEU A 29 -20.40 -0.42 -11.46
CA LEU A 29 -19.14 -0.09 -12.13
C LEU A 29 -18.97 -1.01 -13.34
N SER A 30 -18.56 -0.44 -14.47
CA SER A 30 -18.11 -1.21 -15.63
C SER A 30 -16.95 -2.13 -15.22
N LYS A 31 -16.73 -3.24 -15.92
CA LYS A 31 -15.63 -4.17 -15.61
C LYS A 31 -14.28 -3.47 -15.43
N THR A 32 -13.98 -2.48 -16.27
CA THR A 32 -12.73 -1.70 -16.21
C THR A 32 -12.63 -0.86 -14.95
N THR A 33 -13.72 -0.23 -14.50
CA THR A 33 -13.71 0.58 -13.29
C THR A 33 -13.62 -0.28 -12.04
N ALA A 34 -14.23 -1.47 -12.03
CA ALA A 34 -14.02 -2.45 -10.95
C ALA A 34 -12.55 -2.95 -10.87
N ASP A 35 -11.90 -3.19 -12.02
CA ASP A 35 -10.49 -3.57 -12.08
C ASP A 35 -9.55 -2.43 -11.61
N GLU A 36 -9.82 -1.19 -12.01
CA GLU A 36 -9.08 0.01 -11.59
C GLU A 36 -9.19 0.24 -10.07
N GLU A 37 -10.40 0.14 -9.51
CA GLU A 37 -10.63 0.27 -8.07
C GLU A 37 -9.96 -0.86 -7.28
N ALA A 38 -10.04 -2.11 -7.76
CA ALA A 38 -9.36 -3.23 -7.14
C ALA A 38 -7.83 -3.04 -7.13
N GLN A 39 -7.24 -2.49 -8.19
CA GLN A 39 -5.83 -2.14 -8.24
C GLN A 39 -5.48 -1.02 -7.25
N ALA A 40 -6.31 0.02 -7.17
CA ALA A 40 -6.13 1.11 -6.22
C ALA A 40 -6.16 0.61 -4.76
N HIS A 41 -7.12 -0.24 -4.40
CA HIS A 41 -7.22 -0.82 -3.07
C HIS A 41 -6.00 -1.68 -2.72
N ARG A 42 -5.56 -2.56 -3.64
CA ARG A 42 -4.33 -3.36 -3.45
C ARG A 42 -3.10 -2.48 -3.27
N LEU A 43 -3.03 -1.34 -3.96
CA LEU A 43 -1.94 -0.38 -3.80
C LEU A 43 -1.99 0.28 -2.41
N ILE A 44 -3.16 0.70 -1.96
CA ILE A 44 -3.36 1.29 -0.61
C ILE A 44 -2.93 0.30 0.48
N GLU A 45 -3.36 -0.95 0.40
CA GLU A 45 -2.96 -2.00 1.36
C GLU A 45 -1.45 -2.22 1.38
N ARG A 46 -0.82 -2.30 0.20
CA ARG A 46 0.64 -2.42 0.09
C ARG A 46 1.35 -1.21 0.71
N LEU A 47 0.85 -0.01 0.47
CA LEU A 47 1.44 1.21 1.01
C LEU A 47 1.27 1.30 2.54
N ALA A 48 0.15 0.83 3.08
CA ALA A 48 -0.10 0.75 4.52
C ALA A 48 0.78 -0.30 5.22
N ALA A 49 1.13 -1.38 4.50
CA ALA A 49 2.03 -2.42 5.00
C ALA A 49 3.52 -2.03 4.93
N LEU A 50 3.87 -0.86 4.38
CA LEU A 50 5.25 -0.41 4.38
C LEU A 50 5.69 -0.06 5.81
N PRO A 51 6.92 -0.43 6.20
CA PRO A 51 7.45 -0.05 7.50
C PRO A 51 7.46 1.47 7.65
N MET A 52 7.10 1.97 8.83
CA MET A 52 7.20 3.40 9.12
C MET A 52 8.67 3.81 9.30
N CYS A 53 8.96 5.07 9.01
CA CYS A 53 10.26 5.66 9.32
C CYS A 53 10.53 5.60 10.83
N SER A 54 11.70 5.12 11.21
CA SER A 54 12.12 5.00 12.61
C SER A 54 12.45 6.35 13.28
N GLU A 55 12.44 7.45 12.53
CA GLU A 55 12.69 8.80 13.05
C GLU A 55 11.47 9.32 13.81
N VAL A 56 11.71 9.81 15.02
CA VAL A 56 10.65 10.28 15.92
C VAL A 56 9.88 11.44 15.27
N GLY A 57 8.55 11.30 15.21
CA GLY A 57 7.67 12.30 14.59
C GLY A 57 7.56 12.20 13.06
N CYS A 58 8.24 11.25 12.41
CA CYS A 58 8.11 11.04 10.97
C CYS A 58 6.93 10.13 10.63
N LYS A 59 6.01 10.61 9.78
CA LYS A 59 4.89 9.80 9.24
C LYS A 59 5.20 9.20 7.85
N GLY A 60 6.45 9.30 7.40
CA GLY A 60 6.86 8.79 6.10
C GLY A 60 7.11 7.28 6.15
N ASN A 61 6.90 6.62 5.01
CA ASN A 61 7.24 5.21 4.85
C ASN A 61 8.76 5.04 4.71
N ALA A 62 9.31 4.07 5.42
CA ALA A 62 10.71 3.68 5.31
C ALA A 62 10.95 3.04 3.95
N VAL A 63 11.91 3.60 3.22
CA VAL A 63 12.30 3.11 1.89
C VAL A 63 13.57 2.27 1.96
N THR A 64 14.45 2.55 2.92
CA THR A 64 15.70 1.79 3.12
C THR A 64 16.25 2.02 4.53
N ARG A 65 16.89 1.01 5.11
CA ARG A 65 17.53 1.09 6.44
C ARG A 65 16.62 1.66 7.55
N GLY A 66 15.33 1.33 7.50
CA GLY A 66 14.33 1.79 8.48
C GLY A 66 13.97 3.28 8.41
N VAL A 67 14.46 4.02 7.41
CA VAL A 67 14.22 5.47 7.29
C VAL A 67 13.58 5.83 5.96
N CYS A 68 12.80 6.90 5.95
CA CYS A 68 12.24 7.45 4.72
C CYS A 68 13.34 8.09 3.85
N ARG A 69 13.02 8.34 2.57
CA ARG A 69 13.97 8.91 1.60
C ARG A 69 14.66 10.19 2.10
N PRO A 70 13.95 11.22 2.62
CA PRO A 70 14.60 12.45 3.07
C PRO A 70 15.55 12.21 4.25
N HIS A 71 15.19 11.33 5.20
CA HIS A 71 16.07 10.99 6.32
C HIS A 71 17.28 10.16 5.89
N TYR A 72 17.10 9.27 4.91
CA TYR A 72 18.22 8.55 4.32
C TYR A 72 19.22 9.52 3.65
N ASP A 73 18.73 10.47 2.86
CA ASP A 73 19.56 11.43 2.15
C ASP A 73 20.25 12.41 3.13
N ALA A 74 19.53 12.87 4.16
CA ALA A 74 20.10 13.70 5.23
C ALA A 74 21.23 12.98 5.97
N ARG A 75 21.04 11.70 6.33
CA ARG A 75 22.07 10.90 6.99
C ARG A 75 23.30 10.71 6.09
N ARG A 76 23.09 10.39 4.81
CA ARG A 76 24.17 10.29 3.81
C ARG A 76 24.95 11.59 3.65
N TYR A 77 24.28 12.73 3.72
CA TYR A 77 24.92 14.04 3.64
C TYR A 77 25.78 14.32 4.88
N GLN A 78 25.29 13.99 6.07
CA GLN A 78 26.04 14.13 7.32
C GLN A 78 27.27 13.22 7.35
N GLU A 79 27.14 11.95 6.94
CA GLU A 79 28.25 11.00 6.80
C GLU A 79 29.38 11.54 5.90
N ARG A 80 29.02 12.25 4.83
CA ARG A 80 30.00 12.88 3.92
C ARG A 80 30.69 14.10 4.51
N LYS A 81 30.03 14.81 5.42
CA LYS A 81 30.55 16.01 6.08
C LYS A 81 31.34 15.71 7.35
N ALA A 82 31.18 14.52 7.93
CA ALA A 82 31.97 14.12 9.08
C ALA A 82 33.47 14.12 8.70
N PRO A 83 34.35 14.70 9.55
CA PRO A 83 35.78 14.62 9.30
C PRO A 83 36.16 13.13 9.26
N ARG A 84 36.85 12.73 8.18
CA ARG A 84 37.54 11.44 8.15
C ARG A 84 38.66 11.55 9.18
N GLY A 85 38.50 10.83 10.29
CA GLY A 85 39.54 10.70 11.32
C GLY A 85 40.84 10.18 10.75
#